data_AF-A0A0D0CPD4-F1
#
_entry.id   AF-A0A0D0CPD4-F1
#
_cell.length_a   1.000
_cell.length_b   1.000
_cell.length_c   1.000
_cell.angle_alpha   90.00
_cell.angle_beta   90.00
_cell.angle_gamma   90.00
#
_symmetry.space_group_name_H-M   'P 1'
#
loop_
_entity.id
_entity.type
_entity.pdbx_description
1 polymer ?
#
loop_
_entity_poly.entity_id
_entity_poly.type
_entity_poly.pdbx_seq_one_letter_code
_entity_poly.pdbx_strand_id
1 'polypeptide(L)'
;MQSLSTTQKNTIITMLDSAHSAHSIATSTGFHTSTISRLHTKEHSELQKFTGGHPSKLSPANVCHAIHLISTRKAENAVQITKTLTNIINQPLHYNTVHQALKKTGLKAVVKQKHPLLSAKHRKAWLDYAYAHKD
;
A
#
# COMPACT_ATOMS: atom_id res chain seq x y z
N MET A 1 28.26 -15.64 20.00
CA MET A 1 28.76 -15.93 18.63
C MET A 1 30.20 -15.47 18.57
N GLN A 2 31.13 -16.32 18.12
CA GLN A 2 32.52 -15.88 17.92
C GLN A 2 32.56 -14.83 16.81
N SER A 3 33.26 -13.72 17.05
CA SER A 3 33.45 -12.69 16.03
C SER A 3 34.48 -13.21 15.02
N LEU A 4 34.13 -13.14 13.73
CA LEU A 4 35.06 -13.44 12.66
C LEU A 4 36.25 -12.48 12.70
N SER A 5 37.46 -13.02 12.53
CA SER A 5 38.65 -12.21 12.33
C SER A 5 38.56 -11.44 11.00
N THR A 6 39.31 -10.36 10.88
CA THR A 6 39.35 -9.54 9.67
C THR A 6 39.76 -10.38 8.45
N THR A 7 40.74 -11.26 8.62
CA THR A 7 41.20 -12.17 7.56
C THR A 7 40.09 -13.11 7.09
N GLN A 8 39.36 -13.72 8.03
CA GLN A 8 38.25 -14.63 7.70
C GLN A 8 37.13 -13.92 6.94
N LYS A 9 36.80 -12.67 7.31
CA LYS A 9 35.81 -11.87 6.58
C LYS A 9 36.27 -11.58 5.16
N ASN A 10 37.52 -11.14 4.99
CA ASN A 10 38.07 -10.80 3.67
C ASN A 10 38.08 -12.02 2.75
N THR A 11 38.44 -13.21 3.25
CA THR A 11 38.37 -14.45 2.45
C THR A 11 36.94 -14.73 1.99
N ILE A 12 35.95 -14.65 2.88
CA ILE A 12 34.55 -14.85 2.52
C ILE A 12 34.08 -13.83 1.47
N ILE A 13 34.44 -12.55 1.62
CA ILE A 13 34.10 -11.48 0.68
C ILE A 13 34.71 -11.77 -0.70
N THR A 14 36.00 -12.10 -0.79
CA THR A 14 36.65 -12.42 -2.08
C THR A 14 35.99 -13.62 -2.78
N MET A 15 35.50 -14.60 -2.03
CA MET A 15 34.76 -15.74 -2.60
C MET A 15 33.36 -15.35 -3.07
N LEU A 16 32.68 -14.43 -2.38
CA LEU A 16 31.40 -13.87 -2.80
C LEU A 16 31.56 -13.04 -4.09
N ASP A 17 32.60 -12.21 -4.18
CA ASP A 17 32.93 -11.43 -5.38
C ASP A 17 33.26 -12.33 -6.58
N SER A 18 33.81 -13.52 -6.31
CA SER A 18 34.07 -14.58 -7.30
C SER A 18 32.83 -15.41 -7.66
N ALA A 19 31.63 -14.97 -7.24
CA ALA A 19 30.33 -15.61 -7.49
C ALA A 19 30.18 -17.06 -6.96
N HIS A 20 30.92 -17.44 -5.92
CA HIS A 20 30.72 -18.73 -5.27
C HIS A 20 29.40 -18.77 -4.48
N SER A 21 28.71 -19.90 -4.51
CA SER A 21 27.50 -20.11 -3.72
C SER A 21 27.83 -20.13 -2.21
N ALA A 22 26.89 -19.67 -1.38
CA ALA A 22 27.05 -19.69 0.08
C ALA A 22 27.33 -21.11 0.62
N HIS A 23 26.81 -22.15 -0.05
CA HIS A 23 27.12 -23.54 0.29
C HIS A 23 28.56 -23.93 -0.03
N SER A 24 29.08 -23.54 -1.19
CA SER A 24 30.49 -23.78 -1.57
C SER A 24 31.46 -23.09 -0.60
N ILE A 25 31.15 -21.85 -0.23
CA ILE A 25 31.94 -21.09 0.75
C ILE A 25 31.88 -21.77 2.12
N ALA A 26 30.71 -22.27 2.54
CA ALA A 26 30.56 -23.00 3.79
C ALA A 26 31.41 -24.27 3.83
N THR A 27 31.44 -25.04 2.72
CA THR A 27 32.27 -26.24 2.62
C THR A 27 33.77 -25.92 2.64
N SER A 28 34.19 -24.79 2.08
CA SER A 28 35.61 -24.41 2.02
C SER A 28 36.12 -23.76 3.30
N THR A 29 35.31 -22.93 3.95
CA THR A 29 35.71 -22.12 5.10
C THR A 29 35.28 -22.71 6.45
N GLY A 30 34.36 -23.68 6.45
CA GLY A 30 33.78 -24.27 7.65
C GLY A 30 32.75 -23.37 8.35
N PHE A 31 32.47 -22.17 7.82
CA PHE A 31 31.46 -21.29 8.38
C PHE A 31 30.06 -21.67 7.95
N HIS A 32 29.10 -21.51 8.87
CA HIS A 32 27.70 -21.76 8.57
C HIS A 32 27.17 -20.81 7.48
N THR A 33 26.31 -21.31 6.61
CA THR A 33 25.73 -20.56 5.48
C THR A 33 25.05 -19.27 5.93
N SER A 34 24.37 -19.27 7.08
CA SER A 34 23.74 -18.06 7.65
C SER A 34 24.74 -16.94 7.99
N THR A 35 25.95 -17.29 8.43
CA THR A 35 27.03 -16.33 8.69
C THR A 35 27.51 -15.68 7.40
N ILE A 36 27.67 -16.49 6.36
CA ILE A 36 28.06 -16.05 5.01
C ILE A 36 26.97 -15.15 4.41
N SER A 37 25.70 -15.55 4.48
CA SER A 37 24.57 -14.73 4.02
C SER A 37 24.48 -13.40 4.76
N ARG A 38 24.69 -13.38 6.08
CA ARG A 38 24.71 -12.14 6.86
C ARG A 38 25.84 -11.20 6.44
N LEU A 39 27.04 -11.73 6.22
CA LEU A 39 28.17 -10.95 5.69
C LEU A 39 27.83 -10.38 4.31
N HIS A 40 27.33 -11.22 3.41
CA HIS A 40 26.93 -10.80 2.07
C HIS A 40 25.90 -9.66 2.12
N THR A 41 24.86 -9.76 2.95
CA THR A 41 23.87 -8.67 3.10
C THR A 41 24.43 -7.40 3.74
N LYS A 42 25.50 -7.51 4.52
CA LYS A 42 26.11 -6.38 5.24
C LYS A 42 27.09 -5.61 4.34
N GLU A 43 27.95 -6.33 3.62
CA GLU A 43 28.97 -5.74 2.75
C GLU A 43 28.35 -5.29 1.41
N HIS A 44 27.35 -6.02 0.91
CA HIS A 44 26.59 -5.64 -0.29
C HIS A 44 25.22 -5.03 0.06
N SER A 45 25.18 -4.17 1.08
CA SER A 45 23.95 -3.48 1.48
C SER A 45 23.38 -2.57 0.40
N GLU A 46 24.20 -2.17 -0.58
CA GLU A 46 23.76 -1.38 -1.75
C GLU A 46 23.01 -2.22 -2.79
N LEU A 47 23.06 -3.55 -2.71
CA LEU A 47 22.24 -4.39 -3.60
C LEU A 47 20.77 -4.13 -3.31
N GLN A 48 20.06 -3.68 -4.33
CA GLN A 48 18.64 -3.42 -4.29
C GLN A 48 17.92 -4.66 -3.75
N LYS A 49 17.39 -4.56 -2.53
CA LYS A 49 16.55 -5.63 -1.98
C LYS A 49 15.38 -5.81 -2.93
N PHE A 50 15.13 -7.05 -3.34
CA PHE A 50 13.88 -7.36 -4.01
C PHE A 50 12.75 -6.92 -3.06
N THR A 51 11.95 -5.96 -3.52
CA THR A 51 10.73 -5.54 -2.82
C THR A 51 9.78 -6.72 -2.87
N GLY A 52 9.90 -7.62 -1.89
CA GLY A 52 9.01 -8.77 -1.76
C GLY A 52 7.56 -8.29 -1.67
N GLY A 53 6.66 -9.03 -2.29
CA GLY A 53 5.24 -8.71 -2.26
C GLY A 53 4.45 -9.42 -3.34
N HIS A 54 3.16 -9.59 -3.09
CA HIS A 54 2.22 -10.04 -4.12
C HIS A 54 1.69 -8.80 -4.88
N PRO A 55 1.62 -8.83 -6.22
CA PRO A 55 1.02 -7.75 -7.00
C PRO A 55 -0.39 -7.42 -6.51
N SER A 56 -0.73 -6.13 -6.46
CA SER A 56 -2.09 -5.71 -6.11
C SER A 56 -3.08 -6.16 -7.18
N LYS A 57 -4.24 -6.69 -6.76
CA LYS A 57 -5.37 -6.96 -7.67
C LYS A 57 -5.98 -5.68 -8.26
N LEU A 58 -5.81 -4.55 -7.58
CA LEU A 58 -6.29 -3.24 -8.03
C LEU A 58 -5.12 -2.43 -8.57
N SER A 59 -5.27 -1.96 -9.80
CA SER A 59 -4.36 -0.97 -10.39
C SER A 59 -4.58 0.40 -9.74
N PRO A 60 -3.59 1.32 -9.80
CA PRO A 60 -3.75 2.69 -9.35
C PRO A 60 -4.95 3.40 -10.01
N ALA A 61 -5.20 3.12 -11.31
CA ALA A 61 -6.34 3.67 -12.04
C ALA A 61 -7.69 3.22 -11.44
N ASN A 62 -7.81 1.95 -11.04
CA ASN A 62 -9.01 1.42 -10.40
C ASN A 62 -9.28 2.11 -9.05
N VAL A 63 -8.21 2.38 -8.29
CA VAL A 63 -8.30 3.10 -7.02
C VAL A 63 -8.74 4.55 -7.26
N CYS A 64 -8.16 5.25 -8.24
CA CYS A 64 -8.58 6.60 -8.60
C CYS A 64 -10.06 6.64 -9.04
N HIS A 65 -10.50 5.66 -9.83
CA HIS A 65 -11.90 5.56 -10.24
C HIS A 65 -12.83 5.34 -9.05
N ALA A 66 -12.47 4.47 -8.11
CA ALA A 66 -13.23 4.27 -6.88
C ALA A 66 -13.36 5.56 -6.06
N ILE A 67 -12.27 6.34 -5.93
CA ILE A 67 -12.28 7.65 -5.27
C ILE A 67 -13.24 8.60 -6.01
N HIS A 68 -13.18 8.64 -7.34
CA HIS A 68 -14.06 9.47 -8.14
C HIS A 68 -15.54 9.12 -7.95
N LEU A 69 -15.88 7.83 -7.88
CA LEU A 69 -17.26 7.38 -7.62
C LEU A 69 -17.77 7.83 -6.25
N ILE A 70 -16.90 7.81 -5.22
CA ILE A 70 -17.23 8.33 -3.88
C ILE A 70 -17.43 9.85 -3.93
N SER A 71 -16.48 10.59 -4.52
CA SER A 71 -16.52 12.05 -4.58
C SER A 71 -17.74 12.58 -5.34
N THR A 72 -18.14 11.88 -6.41
CA THR A 72 -19.34 12.20 -7.20
C THR A 72 -20.63 11.65 -6.60
N ARG A 73 -20.57 11.02 -5.41
CA ARG A 73 -21.70 10.38 -4.72
C ARG A 73 -22.43 9.30 -5.54
N LYS A 74 -21.74 8.72 -6.53
CA LYS A 74 -22.26 7.60 -7.34
C LYS A 74 -22.17 6.26 -6.61
N ALA A 75 -21.31 6.17 -5.59
CA ALA A 75 -21.24 5.03 -4.69
C ALA A 75 -21.08 5.49 -3.24
N GLU A 76 -21.85 4.90 -2.34
CA GLU A 76 -21.86 5.26 -0.91
C GLU A 76 -21.06 4.28 -0.06
N ASN A 77 -20.88 3.04 -0.51
CA ASN A 77 -20.22 1.99 0.25
C ASN A 77 -19.24 1.15 -0.59
N ALA A 78 -18.33 0.47 0.09
CA ALA A 78 -17.33 -0.38 -0.57
C ALA A 78 -17.96 -1.52 -1.38
N VAL A 79 -19.15 -2.01 -1.00
CA VAL A 79 -19.85 -3.09 -1.70
C VAL A 79 -20.30 -2.64 -3.10
N GLN A 80 -20.87 -1.44 -3.22
CA GLN A 80 -21.26 -0.84 -4.50
C GLN A 80 -20.05 -0.62 -5.39
N ILE A 81 -18.96 -0.07 -4.83
CA ILE A 81 -17.70 0.12 -5.56
C ILE A 81 -17.13 -1.21 -6.03
N THR A 82 -17.22 -2.26 -5.20
CA THR A 82 -16.75 -3.60 -5.58
C THR A 82 -17.52 -4.11 -6.78
N LYS A 83 -18.85 -4.02 -6.78
CA LYS A 83 -19.68 -4.42 -7.93
C LYS A 83 -19.32 -3.65 -9.21
N THR A 84 -19.06 -2.34 -9.10
CA THR A 84 -18.65 -1.56 -10.28
C THR A 84 -17.27 -1.98 -10.79
N LEU A 85 -16.31 -2.21 -9.89
CA LEU A 85 -14.95 -2.60 -10.26
C LEU A 85 -14.87 -4.03 -10.78
N THR A 86 -15.66 -4.98 -10.25
CA THR A 86 -15.70 -6.35 -10.78
C THR A 86 -16.14 -6.38 -12.23
N ASN A 87 -17.11 -5.51 -12.59
CA ASN A 87 -17.60 -5.40 -13.96
C ASN A 87 -16.57 -4.78 -14.90
N ILE A 88 -15.77 -3.81 -14.43
CA ILE A 88 -14.74 -3.16 -15.23
C ILE A 88 -13.53 -4.09 -15.44
N ILE A 89 -13.11 -4.79 -14.38
CA ILE A 89 -11.91 -5.64 -14.39
C ILE A 89 -12.22 -7.04 -14.95
N ASN A 90 -13.50 -7.40 -15.06
CA ASN A 90 -13.97 -8.74 -15.45
C ASN A 90 -13.38 -9.85 -14.56
N GLN A 91 -13.18 -9.55 -13.27
CA GLN A 91 -12.67 -10.50 -12.28
C GLN A 91 -13.40 -10.34 -10.95
N PRO A 92 -13.61 -11.43 -10.19
CA PRO A 92 -14.22 -11.35 -8.88
C PRO A 92 -13.29 -10.64 -7.89
N LEU A 93 -13.82 -9.61 -7.25
CA LEU A 93 -13.16 -8.85 -6.20
C LEU A 93 -13.91 -9.00 -4.89
N HIS A 94 -13.14 -9.15 -3.82
CA HIS A 94 -13.69 -9.13 -2.48
C HIS A 94 -13.74 -7.68 -1.96
N TYR A 95 -14.81 -7.31 -1.26
CA TYR A 95 -15.01 -5.94 -0.78
C TYR A 95 -13.87 -5.43 0.11
N ASN A 96 -13.26 -6.32 0.93
CA ASN A 96 -12.10 -5.95 1.75
C ASN A 96 -10.90 -5.49 0.92
N THR A 97 -10.71 -5.99 -0.30
CA THR A 97 -9.61 -5.56 -1.17
C THR A 97 -9.77 -4.10 -1.55
N VAL A 98 -10.99 -3.69 -1.91
CA VAL A 98 -11.33 -2.29 -2.22
C VAL A 98 -11.19 -1.43 -0.96
N HIS A 99 -11.71 -1.90 0.17
CA HIS A 99 -11.61 -1.18 1.45
C HIS A 99 -10.15 -0.95 1.88
N GLN A 100 -9.28 -1.96 1.78
CA GLN A 100 -7.85 -1.82 2.08
C GLN A 100 -7.15 -0.84 1.14
N ALA A 101 -7.48 -0.88 -0.16
CA ALA A 101 -6.92 0.05 -1.13
C ALA A 101 -7.30 1.50 -0.83
N LEU A 102 -8.57 1.76 -0.50
CA LEU A 102 -9.04 3.09 -0.10
C LEU A 102 -8.45 3.52 1.26
N LYS A 103 -8.30 2.60 2.21
CA LYS A 103 -7.64 2.90 3.49
C LYS A 103 -6.18 3.32 3.29
N LYS A 104 -5.47 2.71 2.34
CA LYS A 104 -4.09 3.08 1.98
C LYS A 104 -3.99 4.48 1.38
N THR A 105 -5.04 4.98 0.72
CA THR A 105 -5.09 6.36 0.21
C THR A 105 -5.52 7.38 1.27
N GLY A 106 -5.74 6.96 2.52
CA GLY A 106 -6.11 7.83 3.63
C GLY A 106 -7.62 8.02 3.81
N LEU A 107 -8.46 7.41 2.97
CA LEU A 107 -9.90 7.44 3.15
C LEU A 107 -10.32 6.60 4.36
N LYS A 108 -11.29 7.12 5.12
CA LYS A 108 -11.87 6.45 6.28
C LYS A 108 -13.38 6.44 6.15
N ALA A 109 -14.00 5.37 6.63
CA ALA A 109 -15.45 5.34 6.77
C ALA A 109 -15.87 6.36 7.83
N VAL A 110 -16.80 7.25 7.48
CA VAL A 110 -17.33 8.26 8.39
C VAL A 110 -18.85 8.15 8.36
N VAL A 111 -19.45 8.08 9.56
CA VAL A 111 -20.90 8.22 9.71
C VAL A 111 -21.24 9.68 9.49
N LYS A 112 -22.01 9.99 8.45
CA LYS A 112 -22.48 11.35 8.22
C LYS A 112 -23.40 11.75 9.36
N GLN A 113 -23.05 12.82 10.07
CA GLN A 113 -23.95 13.38 11.06
C GLN A 113 -25.13 14.03 10.34
N LYS A 114 -26.34 13.73 10.82
CA LYS A 114 -27.55 14.36 10.30
C LYS A 114 -27.55 15.81 10.75
N HIS A 115 -27.40 16.74 9.79
CA HIS A 115 -27.63 18.15 10.09
C HIS A 115 -29.12 18.35 10.40
N PRO A 116 -29.47 19.23 11.36
CA PRO A 116 -30.86 19.55 11.64
C PRO A 116 -31.50 20.12 10.39
N LEU A 117 -32.70 19.63 10.06
CA LEU A 117 -33.48 20.16 8.95
C LEU A 117 -33.86 21.62 9.28
N LEU A 118 -33.62 22.53 8.33
CA LEU A 118 -34.06 23.91 8.50
C LEU A 118 -35.59 23.93 8.69
N SER A 119 -36.03 24.55 9.78
CA SER A 119 -37.45 24.80 10.00
C SER A 119 -38.02 25.62 8.85
N ALA A 120 -39.34 25.58 8.66
CA ALA A 120 -40.00 26.42 7.64
C ALA A 120 -39.68 27.91 7.85
N LYS A 121 -39.55 28.35 9.12
CA LYS A 121 -39.15 29.71 9.50
C LYS A 121 -37.77 30.08 8.96
N HIS A 122 -36.77 29.20 9.13
CA HIS A 122 -35.41 29.46 8.63
C HIS A 122 -35.35 29.50 7.11
N ARG A 123 -36.07 28.60 6.43
CA ARG A 123 -36.16 28.59 4.96
C ARG A 123 -36.77 29.88 4.42
N LYS A 124 -37.84 30.39 5.06
CA LYS A 124 -38.47 31.65 4.67
C LYS A 124 -37.55 32.85 4.88
N ALA A 125 -36.89 32.94 6.04
CA ALA A 125 -35.95 34.03 6.32
C ALA A 125 -34.78 34.08 5.31
N TRP A 126 -34.25 32.92 4.89
CA TRP A 126 -33.23 32.85 3.85
C TRP A 126 -33.75 33.28 2.48
N LEU A 127 -34.97 32.88 2.12
CA LEU A 127 -35.61 33.26 0.87
C LEU A 127 -35.86 34.77 0.82
N ASP A 128 -36.42 35.34 1.89
CA ASP A 128 -36.67 36.78 2.02
C ASP A 128 -35.35 37.58 1.92
N TYR A 129 -34.27 37.11 2.58
CA TYR A 129 -32.94 37.70 2.47
C TYR A 129 -32.41 37.68 1.02
N ALA A 130 -32.55 36.55 0.32
CA ALA A 130 -32.11 36.41 -1.06
C ALA A 130 -32.88 37.33 -2.02
N TYR A 131 -34.18 37.55 -1.79
CA TYR A 131 -34.97 38.52 -2.56
C TYR A 131 -34.58 39.97 -2.26
N ALA A 132 -34.26 40.30 -1.01
CA ALA A 132 -33.89 41.65 -0.62
C ALA A 132 -32.52 42.11 -1.15
N HIS A 133 -31.64 41.17 -1.50
CA HIS A 133 -30.29 41.42 -2.03
C HIS A 133 -30.14 40.91 -3.46
N LYS A 134 -31.24 40.92 -4.22
CA LYS A 134 -31.25 40.54 -5.62
C LYS A 134 -31.05 41.79 -6.46
N ASP A 135 -29.83 41.95 -6.99
CA ASP A 135 -29.50 42.93 -8.03
C ASP A 135 -30.06 42.48 -9.39
#